data_AF-A0A9P6ZLI2-F1
#
_entry.id   AF-A0A9P6ZLI2-F1
#
_cell.length_a   1.000
_cell.length_b   1.000
_cell.length_c   1.000
_cell.angle_alpha   90.00
_cell.angle_beta   90.00
_cell.angle_gamma   90.00
#
_symmetry.space_group_name_H-M   'P 1'
#
loop_
_entity.id
_entity.type
_entity.pdbx_description
1 polymer ?
#
loop_
_entity_poly.entity_id
_entity_poly.type
_entity_poly.pdbx_seq_one_letter_code
_entity_poly.pdbx_strand_id
1 'polypeptide(L)'
;MSHHTSPPPAYQQHASMPQAFRPDHPHSTAPGHTHKGHSHGHGHVHQPSIVVPTRPVSQIVEASILHTSLRQCSIEATSIHSRYNETDYLLPRGSRRRNDGPGCCFLTIIGAVFIVAVFYIVQFVSSTPIDEIAWTNLESHSCTTYATREYVAELNVSPWNRQWTKICMGTPVVVHGQPYLPSRCEYRSGTVIGHFAIKYEEPDCVTYWSRYRNRGCTAKGSKKRHIEQHLMNVPVHADYKEFCATTPARFLNQEFSGADSCVKSIWGVYGQWFIDDPSC
;
A
#
# COMPACT_ATOMS: atom_id res chain seq x y z
N MET A 1 3.36 2.40 -45.53
CA MET A 1 3.07 2.95 -44.18
C MET A 1 4.07 2.34 -43.22
N SER A 2 5.19 3.02 -43.01
CA SER A 2 6.25 2.59 -42.09
C SER A 2 6.07 3.33 -40.77
N HIS A 3 5.76 2.61 -39.71
CA HIS A 3 5.64 3.19 -38.38
C HIS A 3 7.03 3.38 -37.77
N HIS A 4 7.44 4.65 -37.67
CA HIS A 4 8.54 5.06 -36.80
C HIS A 4 8.08 4.97 -35.35
N THR A 5 8.61 4.00 -34.62
CA THR A 5 8.49 3.94 -33.16
C THR A 5 9.66 4.73 -32.57
N SER A 6 9.36 5.83 -31.90
CA SER A 6 10.34 6.63 -31.16
C SER A 6 10.98 5.80 -30.03
N PRO A 7 12.28 5.97 -29.76
CA PRO A 7 12.93 5.28 -28.64
C PRO A 7 12.43 5.84 -27.29
N PRO A 8 12.37 4.99 -26.23
CA PRO A 8 12.01 5.42 -24.89
C PRO A 8 13.07 6.36 -24.30
N PRO A 9 12.68 7.27 -23.37
CA PRO A 9 13.59 8.25 -22.79
C PRO A 9 14.67 7.58 -21.92
N ALA A 10 15.89 8.14 -21.98
CA ALA A 10 17.03 7.69 -21.21
C ALA A 10 16.77 7.85 -19.70
N TYR A 11 16.81 6.72 -18.98
CA TYR A 11 16.70 6.70 -17.53
C TYR A 11 18.02 7.20 -16.92
N GLN A 12 17.97 8.35 -16.24
CA GLN A 12 19.13 8.89 -15.51
C GLN A 12 19.48 7.96 -14.33
N GLN A 13 20.66 7.34 -14.41
CA GLN A 13 21.26 6.62 -13.29
C GLN A 13 21.91 7.63 -12.33
N HIS A 14 21.20 7.98 -11.26
CA HIS A 14 21.81 8.53 -10.06
C HIS A 14 21.62 7.58 -8.89
N ALA A 15 22.19 6.38 -9.01
CA ALA A 15 22.56 5.57 -7.85
C ALA A 15 24.09 5.65 -7.74
N SER A 16 24.55 6.63 -6.98
CA SER A 16 25.95 6.75 -6.58
C SER A 16 26.35 5.44 -5.89
N MET A 17 27.21 4.64 -6.51
CA MET A 17 27.84 3.51 -5.82
C MET A 17 28.56 4.06 -4.57
N PRO A 18 28.49 3.38 -3.42
CA PRO A 18 29.44 3.63 -2.34
C PRO A 18 30.84 3.36 -2.88
N GLN A 19 31.73 4.35 -2.78
CA GLN A 19 33.12 4.21 -3.17
C GLN A 19 33.73 3.01 -2.45
N ALA A 20 34.20 2.04 -3.22
CA ALA A 20 35.01 0.94 -2.71
C ALA A 20 36.25 1.52 -2.02
N PHE A 21 36.40 1.20 -0.73
CA PHE A 21 37.62 1.44 0.04
C PHE A 21 38.84 0.93 -0.76
N ARG A 22 39.73 1.83 -1.16
CA ARG A 22 41.11 1.51 -1.55
C ARG A 22 41.92 1.27 -0.28
N PRO A 23 42.54 0.11 -0.07
CA PRO A 23 43.60 -0.03 0.90
C PRO A 23 44.92 0.29 0.20
N ASP A 24 45.47 1.47 0.45
CA ASP A 24 46.86 1.78 0.15
C ASP A 24 47.74 1.49 1.38
N HIS A 25 48.79 0.72 1.13
CA HIS A 25 50.10 0.70 1.78
C HIS A 25 50.43 -0.28 2.94
N PRO A 26 51.73 -0.68 3.05
CA PRO A 26 52.14 -2.01 3.50
C PRO A 26 52.82 -2.05 4.88
N HIS A 27 52.94 -3.29 5.38
CA HIS A 27 53.87 -3.83 6.38
C HIS A 27 54.58 -2.85 7.34
N SER A 28 54.25 -2.97 8.62
CA SER A 28 55.24 -2.92 9.70
C SER A 28 54.77 -3.69 10.94
N THR A 29 55.75 -4.17 11.70
CA THR A 29 55.74 -5.32 12.63
C THR A 29 55.09 -5.03 14.00
N ALA A 30 54.79 -6.11 14.74
CA ALA A 30 54.07 -6.26 16.03
C ALA A 30 54.69 -5.55 17.27
N PRO A 31 54.26 -5.75 18.56
CA PRO A 31 53.12 -6.50 19.11
C PRO A 31 52.33 -5.82 20.29
N GLY A 32 51.16 -6.40 20.62
CA GLY A 32 50.62 -6.45 21.99
C GLY A 32 49.58 -5.39 22.38
N HIS A 33 48.37 -5.83 22.70
CA HIS A 33 47.65 -5.53 23.95
C HIS A 33 46.20 -6.07 23.89
N THR A 34 45.85 -6.83 24.92
CA THR A 34 44.49 -7.28 25.28
C THR A 34 43.59 -6.11 25.66
N HIS A 35 42.33 -6.07 25.21
CA HIS A 35 41.21 -5.61 26.02
C HIS A 35 39.85 -6.13 25.52
N LYS A 36 39.06 -6.62 26.49
CA LYS A 36 37.63 -6.93 26.46
C LYS A 36 36.79 -5.71 26.08
N GLY A 37 35.69 -5.93 25.36
CA GLY A 37 34.63 -4.92 25.21
C GLY A 37 33.45 -5.45 24.39
N HIS A 38 32.47 -6.02 25.09
CA HIS A 38 31.13 -6.33 24.60
C HIS A 38 30.40 -5.03 24.22
N SER A 39 29.71 -5.00 23.07
CA SER A 39 28.57 -4.10 22.89
C SER A 39 27.61 -4.69 21.84
N HIS A 40 26.45 -5.14 22.31
CA HIS A 40 25.32 -5.50 21.47
C HIS A 40 24.64 -4.21 20.99
N GLY A 41 24.80 -3.90 19.70
CA GLY A 41 24.04 -2.84 19.04
C GLY A 41 22.61 -3.33 18.81
N HIS A 42 21.66 -2.83 19.61
CA HIS A 42 20.24 -2.90 19.29
C HIS A 42 19.98 -2.02 18.06
N GLY A 43 19.72 -2.64 16.92
CA GLY A 43 19.19 -1.96 15.76
C GLY A 43 17.78 -1.44 16.06
N HIS A 44 17.63 -0.13 16.15
CA HIS A 44 16.31 0.51 16.16
C HIS A 44 15.68 0.29 14.78
N VAL A 45 14.68 -0.60 14.73
CA VAL A 45 13.80 -0.74 13.58
C VAL A 45 12.98 0.55 13.50
N HIS A 46 13.28 1.40 12.52
CA HIS A 46 12.44 2.55 12.20
C HIS A 46 11.08 2.03 11.73
N GLN A 47 10.06 2.26 12.54
CA GLN A 47 8.69 1.95 12.18
C GLN A 47 8.23 2.98 11.12
N PRO A 48 7.87 2.55 9.91
CA PRO A 48 7.45 3.48 8.86
C PRO A 48 6.17 4.22 9.30
N SER A 49 6.13 5.52 9.03
CA SER A 49 4.98 6.36 9.36
C SER A 49 3.80 6.01 8.46
N ILE A 50 2.71 5.56 9.07
CA ILE A 50 1.46 5.21 8.40
C ILE A 50 0.68 6.49 8.14
N VAL A 51 0.43 6.81 6.87
CA VAL A 51 -0.57 7.82 6.49
C VAL A 51 -1.81 7.05 6.05
N VAL A 52 -2.86 7.06 6.88
CA VAL A 52 -4.17 6.51 6.53
C VAL A 52 -4.79 7.43 5.48
N PRO A 53 -5.08 6.98 4.25
CA PRO A 53 -5.81 7.79 3.29
C PRO A 53 -7.27 7.92 3.75
N THR A 54 -7.64 9.09 4.26
CA THR A 54 -8.99 9.43 4.75
C THR A 54 -10.03 9.65 3.62
N ARG A 55 -9.85 9.04 2.45
CA ARG A 55 -10.80 9.22 1.33
C ARG A 55 -11.18 7.88 0.69
N PRO A 56 -12.40 7.39 0.95
CA PRO A 56 -12.91 6.22 0.26
C PRO A 56 -13.16 6.50 -1.24
N VAL A 57 -12.76 5.55 -2.07
CA VAL A 57 -12.92 5.54 -3.54
C VAL A 57 -14.40 5.56 -3.97
N SER A 58 -15.35 5.38 -3.05
CA SER A 58 -16.79 5.54 -3.32
C SER A 58 -17.20 6.98 -3.66
N GLN A 59 -16.37 8.00 -3.35
CA GLN A 59 -16.73 9.40 -3.65
C GLN A 59 -16.53 9.83 -5.11
N ILE A 60 -15.90 9.01 -5.97
CA ILE A 60 -15.74 9.35 -7.39
C ILE A 60 -17.01 9.06 -8.21
N VAL A 61 -17.95 8.24 -7.69
CA VAL A 61 -19.23 7.97 -8.38
C VAL A 61 -20.37 8.86 -7.88
N GLU A 62 -20.29 9.41 -6.66
CA GLU A 62 -21.34 10.30 -6.13
C GLU A 62 -21.23 11.77 -6.55
N ALA A 63 -20.06 12.24 -6.99
CA ALA A 63 -19.90 13.63 -7.44
C ALA A 63 -20.73 13.96 -8.71
N SER A 64 -21.13 12.93 -9.49
CA SER A 64 -22.00 13.11 -10.67
C SER A 64 -23.49 12.99 -10.36
N ILE A 65 -23.87 12.50 -9.18
CA ILE A 65 -25.29 12.33 -8.80
C ILE A 65 -25.79 13.52 -7.94
N LEU A 66 -24.89 14.18 -7.20
CA LEU A 66 -25.24 15.36 -6.40
C LEU A 66 -25.41 16.67 -7.20
N HIS A 67 -24.89 16.75 -8.43
CA HIS A 67 -25.11 17.94 -9.27
C HIS A 67 -26.47 17.95 -9.98
N THR A 68 -27.18 16.82 -10.05
CA THR A 68 -28.45 16.70 -10.79
C THR A 68 -29.69 16.82 -9.88
N SER A 69 -29.52 16.80 -8.55
CA SER A 69 -30.62 16.87 -7.57
C SER A 69 -30.78 18.26 -6.90
N LEU A 70 -29.89 19.22 -7.17
CA LEU A 70 -29.97 20.59 -6.64
C LEU A 70 -30.59 21.62 -7.62
N ARG A 71 -31.27 21.16 -8.69
CA ARG A 71 -32.00 22.04 -9.62
C ARG A 71 -33.52 21.91 -9.58
N GLN A 72 -34.11 21.17 -8.64
CA GLN A 72 -35.56 20.94 -8.62
C GLN A 72 -36.23 21.06 -7.23
N CYS A 73 -35.80 22.01 -6.42
CA CYS A 73 -36.59 22.50 -5.28
C CYS A 73 -36.47 24.03 -5.18
N SER A 74 -36.94 24.70 -6.24
CA SER A 74 -37.41 26.08 -6.17
C SER A 74 -38.87 26.06 -6.60
N ILE A 75 -39.73 25.56 -5.71
CA ILE A 75 -41.17 25.80 -5.81
C ILE A 75 -41.48 26.92 -4.84
N GLU A 76 -41.47 28.12 -5.42
CA GLU A 76 -42.36 29.25 -5.16
C GLU A 76 -42.95 29.36 -3.74
N ALA A 77 -42.29 30.19 -2.94
CA ALA A 77 -42.96 30.96 -1.90
C ALA A 77 -44.00 31.88 -2.58
N THR A 78 -45.23 31.38 -2.70
CA THR A 78 -46.37 32.18 -3.12
C THR A 78 -46.73 33.14 -1.99
N SER A 79 -46.27 34.38 -2.17
CA SER A 79 -46.71 35.59 -1.49
C SER A 79 -48.24 35.69 -1.56
N ILE A 80 -48.94 35.33 -0.48
CA ILE A 80 -50.36 35.62 -0.32
C ILE A 80 -50.48 37.06 0.16
N HIS A 81 -50.72 37.93 -0.82
CA HIS A 81 -51.03 39.33 -0.64
C HIS A 81 -52.35 39.47 0.13
N SER A 82 -52.26 39.96 1.37
CA SER A 82 -53.39 40.40 2.18
C SER A 82 -54.12 41.55 1.49
N ARG A 83 -55.32 41.28 0.95
CA ARG A 83 -56.34 42.32 0.71
C ARG A 83 -57.32 42.30 1.87
N TYR A 84 -57.21 43.29 2.74
CA TYR A 84 -58.32 43.75 3.56
C TYR A 84 -59.42 44.23 2.61
N ASN A 85 -60.57 43.55 2.59
CA ASN A 85 -61.80 44.14 2.10
C ASN A 85 -62.81 44.10 3.25
N GLU A 86 -63.21 45.30 3.60
CA GLU A 86 -64.15 45.71 4.63
C GLU A 86 -65.57 45.34 4.16
N THR A 87 -66.24 44.44 4.89
CA THR A 87 -67.70 44.42 4.94
C THR A 87 -68.13 44.13 6.37
N ASP A 88 -68.80 45.12 6.89
CA ASP A 88 -69.27 45.30 8.23
C ASP A 88 -70.68 44.69 8.39
N TYR A 89 -71.04 44.39 9.64
CA TYR A 89 -72.37 44.10 10.19
C TYR A 89 -72.93 42.65 10.26
N LEU A 90 -73.28 42.36 11.53
CA LEU A 90 -74.40 41.56 12.08
C LEU A 90 -74.05 40.19 12.71
N LEU A 91 -73.93 40.27 14.04
CA LEU A 91 -74.07 39.23 15.07
C LEU A 91 -75.04 38.07 14.68
N PRO A 92 -74.77 36.85 15.16
CA PRO A 92 -75.33 36.50 16.47
C PRO A 92 -74.29 35.97 17.45
N ARG A 93 -74.51 36.39 18.70
CA ARG A 93 -73.85 35.99 19.93
C ARG A 93 -74.05 34.49 20.17
N GLY A 94 -73.19 33.67 19.56
CA GLY A 94 -73.16 32.21 19.69
C GLY A 94 -72.29 31.76 20.85
N SER A 95 -72.92 31.48 22.00
CA SER A 95 -72.52 30.53 23.04
C SER A 95 -71.09 29.95 22.94
N ARG A 96 -70.14 30.53 23.69
CA ARG A 96 -68.92 29.84 24.13
C ARG A 96 -69.31 28.64 25.01
N ARG A 97 -69.41 27.45 24.42
CA ARG A 97 -69.26 26.21 25.18
C ARG A 97 -67.77 26.01 25.44
N ARG A 98 -67.36 26.35 26.66
CA ARG A 98 -66.16 25.80 27.31
C ARG A 98 -66.31 24.28 27.32
N ASN A 99 -65.66 23.61 26.39
CA ASN A 99 -65.29 22.21 26.57
C ASN A 99 -63.86 22.22 27.11
N ASP A 100 -63.75 22.42 28.42
CA ASP A 100 -62.57 22.04 29.20
C ASP A 100 -62.53 20.50 29.24
N GLY A 101 -62.19 19.90 28.10
CA GLY A 101 -61.94 18.48 27.96
C GLY A 101 -60.44 18.22 28.17
N PRO A 102 -60.02 17.38 29.14
CA PRO A 102 -58.61 17.11 29.46
C PRO A 102 -57.86 16.29 28.39
N GLY A 103 -58.23 16.39 27.11
CA GLY A 103 -57.73 15.55 26.02
C GLY A 103 -56.62 16.16 25.15
N CYS A 104 -56.38 17.48 25.21
CA CYS A 104 -55.41 18.12 24.30
C CYS A 104 -53.94 17.98 24.74
N CYS A 105 -53.65 17.80 26.04
CA CYS A 105 -52.26 17.68 26.52
C CYS A 105 -51.63 16.32 26.22
N PHE A 106 -52.44 15.27 26.09
CA PHE A 106 -51.92 13.92 25.88
C PHE A 106 -51.35 13.73 24.47
N LEU A 107 -52.01 14.28 23.45
CA LEU A 107 -51.58 14.14 22.05
C LEU A 107 -50.29 14.93 21.77
N THR A 108 -50.09 16.08 22.42
CA THR A 108 -48.85 16.87 22.28
C THR A 108 -47.65 16.19 22.94
N ILE A 109 -47.85 15.53 24.08
CA ILE A 109 -46.78 14.80 24.77
C ILE A 109 -46.39 13.56 23.97
N ILE A 110 -47.36 12.80 23.45
CA ILE A 110 -47.09 11.63 22.61
C ILE A 110 -46.33 12.04 21.33
N GLY A 111 -46.75 13.14 20.68
CA GLY A 111 -46.05 13.68 19.51
C GLY A 111 -44.60 14.08 19.80
N ALA A 112 -44.35 14.78 20.91
CA ALA A 112 -43.00 15.18 21.31
C ALA A 112 -42.12 13.96 21.64
N VAL A 113 -42.65 12.96 22.35
CA VAL A 113 -41.95 11.72 22.65
C VAL A 113 -41.61 10.95 21.37
N PHE A 114 -42.53 10.89 20.41
CA PHE A 114 -42.28 10.24 19.13
C PHE A 114 -41.18 10.95 18.32
N ILE A 115 -41.20 12.28 18.27
CA ILE A 115 -40.15 13.08 17.60
C ILE A 115 -38.79 12.85 18.25
N VAL A 116 -38.73 12.88 19.59
CA VAL A 116 -37.49 12.61 20.34
C VAL A 116 -37.02 11.18 20.08
N ALA A 117 -37.92 10.19 20.13
CA ALA A 117 -37.57 8.80 19.85
C ALA A 117 -37.05 8.59 18.42
N VAL A 118 -37.69 9.18 17.41
CA VAL A 118 -37.22 9.14 16.02
C VAL A 118 -35.86 9.82 15.89
N PHE A 119 -35.65 10.98 16.53
CA PHE A 119 -34.36 11.65 16.53
C PHE A 119 -33.29 10.78 17.19
N TYR A 120 -33.59 10.12 18.31
CA TYR A 120 -32.67 9.17 18.95
C TYR A 120 -32.37 7.97 18.06
N ILE A 121 -33.35 7.39 17.36
CA ILE A 121 -33.14 6.29 16.41
C ILE A 121 -32.27 6.74 15.24
N VAL A 122 -32.54 7.91 14.65
CA VAL A 122 -31.74 8.45 13.54
C VAL A 122 -30.32 8.73 13.99
N GLN A 123 -30.12 9.36 15.15
CA GLN A 123 -28.79 9.60 15.70
C GLN A 123 -28.05 8.29 16.02
N PHE A 124 -28.76 7.31 16.58
CA PHE A 124 -28.19 5.99 16.89
C PHE A 124 -27.74 5.26 15.62
N VAL A 125 -28.58 5.22 14.58
CA VAL A 125 -28.26 4.63 13.27
C VAL A 125 -27.15 5.41 12.55
N SER A 126 -27.11 6.74 12.71
CA SER A 126 -26.04 7.59 12.13
C SER A 126 -24.71 7.48 12.89
N SER A 127 -24.73 6.97 14.13
CA SER A 127 -23.56 6.82 14.99
C SER A 127 -22.92 5.44 14.94
N THR A 128 -23.48 4.47 14.21
CA THR A 128 -22.77 3.23 13.95
C THR A 128 -21.60 3.54 13.02
N PRO A 129 -20.33 3.35 13.45
CA PRO A 129 -19.22 3.44 12.52
C PRO A 129 -19.52 2.43 11.41
N ILE A 130 -19.67 2.93 10.19
CA ILE A 130 -19.62 2.07 9.02
C ILE A 130 -18.24 1.42 9.13
N ASP A 131 -18.15 0.10 9.21
CA ASP A 131 -16.87 -0.62 9.19
C ASP A 131 -16.13 -0.19 7.91
N GLU A 132 -15.29 0.83 8.02
CA GLU A 132 -14.58 1.39 6.89
C GLU A 132 -13.59 0.33 6.43
N ILE A 133 -13.67 -0.01 5.14
CA ILE A 133 -12.76 -0.98 4.52
C ILE A 133 -11.37 -0.36 4.57
N ALA A 134 -10.58 -0.79 5.54
CA ALA A 134 -9.27 -0.24 5.83
C ALA A 134 -8.29 -1.36 6.17
N TRP A 135 -7.03 -1.14 5.81
CA TRP A 135 -5.92 -1.99 6.22
C TRP A 135 -5.51 -1.64 7.66
N THR A 136 -5.28 -2.66 8.46
CA THR A 136 -4.78 -2.61 9.84
C THR A 136 -3.56 -3.51 9.98
N ASN A 137 -2.75 -3.31 11.02
CA ASN A 137 -1.60 -4.17 11.33
C ASN A 137 -0.65 -4.37 10.14
N LEU A 138 -0.25 -3.26 9.47
CA LEU A 138 0.74 -3.33 8.40
C LEU A 138 2.11 -3.67 8.99
N GLU A 139 2.57 -4.88 8.69
CA GLU A 139 3.84 -5.42 9.16
C GLU A 139 4.80 -5.66 7.99
N SER A 140 6.06 -5.33 8.23
CA SER A 140 7.17 -5.57 7.32
C SER A 140 7.72 -6.97 7.57
N HIS A 141 7.72 -7.82 6.54
CA HIS A 141 8.28 -9.18 6.59
C HIS A 141 9.67 -9.24 5.93
N SER A 142 10.13 -10.45 5.65
CA SER A 142 11.44 -10.73 5.05
C SER A 142 11.55 -10.21 3.61
N CYS A 143 12.78 -9.94 3.20
CA CYS A 143 13.10 -9.70 1.79
C CYS A 143 12.91 -11.00 0.98
N THR A 144 12.18 -10.91 -0.13
CA THR A 144 11.83 -12.08 -0.95
C THR A 144 12.72 -12.21 -2.18
N THR A 145 13.03 -11.09 -2.84
CA THR A 145 13.87 -11.02 -4.04
C THR A 145 14.68 -9.70 -4.05
N TYR A 146 15.50 -9.47 -5.08
CA TYR A 146 16.27 -8.23 -5.21
C TYR A 146 15.38 -6.99 -5.07
N ALA A 147 15.77 -6.10 -4.15
CA ALA A 147 15.09 -4.85 -3.82
C ALA A 147 13.60 -5.03 -3.46
N THR A 148 13.18 -6.25 -3.09
CA THR A 148 11.77 -6.56 -2.86
C THR A 148 11.54 -7.08 -1.45
N ARG A 149 10.64 -6.40 -0.73
CA ARG A 149 10.19 -6.81 0.60
C ARG A 149 8.72 -7.23 0.58
N GLU A 150 8.40 -8.27 1.35
CA GLU A 150 7.02 -8.63 1.62
C GLU A 150 6.48 -7.78 2.77
N TYR A 151 5.28 -7.24 2.59
CA TYR A 151 4.48 -6.64 3.64
C TYR A 151 3.19 -7.41 3.79
N VAL A 152 2.66 -7.42 5.00
CA VAL A 152 1.42 -8.11 5.34
C VAL A 152 0.53 -7.13 6.09
N ALA A 153 -0.76 -7.11 5.78
CA ALA A 153 -1.74 -6.33 6.51
C ALA A 153 -3.06 -7.07 6.61
N GLU A 154 -3.82 -6.77 7.66
CA GLU A 154 -5.16 -7.29 7.87
C GLU A 154 -6.18 -6.31 7.28
N LEU A 155 -7.18 -6.82 6.58
CA LEU A 155 -8.27 -6.01 6.02
C LEU A 155 -9.47 -6.08 6.95
N ASN A 156 -9.92 -4.93 7.43
CA ASN A 156 -11.18 -4.83 8.14
C ASN A 156 -12.35 -4.96 7.16
N VAL A 157 -12.84 -6.18 6.96
CA VAL A 157 -13.99 -6.49 6.12
C VAL A 157 -14.85 -7.54 6.80
N SER A 158 -16.17 -7.39 6.67
CA SER A 158 -17.12 -8.37 7.21
C SER A 158 -16.82 -9.78 6.69
N PRO A 159 -16.63 -10.79 7.57
CA PRO A 159 -16.34 -12.17 7.17
C PRO A 159 -17.43 -12.82 6.31
N TRP A 160 -18.66 -12.31 6.40
CA TRP A 160 -19.81 -12.80 5.65
C TRP A 160 -19.88 -12.24 4.23
N ASN A 161 -18.98 -11.32 3.87
CA ASN A 161 -18.93 -10.74 2.55
C ASN A 161 -18.33 -11.74 1.55
N ARG A 162 -19.18 -12.37 0.72
CA ARG A 162 -18.75 -13.31 -0.34
C ARG A 162 -17.81 -12.69 -1.38
N GLN A 163 -17.68 -11.36 -1.42
CA GLN A 163 -16.82 -10.63 -2.33
C GLN A 163 -15.51 -10.16 -1.67
N TRP A 164 -15.19 -10.64 -0.46
CA TRP A 164 -13.97 -10.25 0.27
C TRP A 164 -12.70 -10.32 -0.59
N THR A 165 -12.58 -11.32 -1.48
CA THR A 165 -11.42 -11.46 -2.36
C THR A 165 -11.32 -10.30 -3.36
N LYS A 166 -12.44 -9.86 -3.93
CA LYS A 166 -12.48 -8.71 -4.86
C LYS A 166 -12.15 -7.42 -4.14
N ILE A 167 -12.67 -7.25 -2.92
CA ILE A 167 -12.40 -6.09 -2.08
C ILE A 167 -10.92 -6.06 -1.72
N CYS A 168 -10.37 -7.17 -1.24
CA CYS A 168 -8.96 -7.27 -0.89
C CYS A 168 -8.04 -6.95 -2.06
N MET A 169 -8.23 -7.61 -3.21
CA MET A 169 -7.43 -7.36 -4.41
C MET A 169 -7.59 -5.94 -4.98
N GLY A 170 -8.69 -5.26 -4.68
CA GLY A 170 -8.99 -3.90 -5.15
C GLY A 170 -8.66 -2.79 -4.16
N THR A 171 -8.24 -3.10 -2.94
CA THR A 171 -7.97 -2.10 -1.89
C THR A 171 -6.47 -1.84 -1.78
N PRO A 172 -5.97 -0.66 -2.17
CA PRO A 172 -4.55 -0.36 -2.06
C PRO A 172 -4.14 -0.08 -0.60
N VAL A 173 -2.91 -0.44 -0.25
CA VAL A 173 -2.24 0.00 0.98
C VAL A 173 -1.23 1.09 0.64
N VAL A 174 -1.00 2.03 1.55
CA VAL A 174 0.02 3.08 1.37
C VAL A 174 1.29 2.69 2.11
N VAL A 175 2.38 2.49 1.39
CA VAL A 175 3.71 2.24 1.95
C VAL A 175 4.67 3.26 1.35
N HIS A 176 5.49 3.90 2.19
CA HIS A 176 6.39 4.99 1.78
C HIS A 176 5.68 6.11 0.99
N GLY A 177 4.41 6.37 1.31
CA GLY A 177 3.60 7.40 0.63
C GLY A 177 3.09 7.02 -0.77
N GLN A 178 3.30 5.78 -1.23
CA GLN A 178 2.81 5.28 -2.51
C GLN A 178 1.75 4.18 -2.32
N PRO A 179 0.67 4.17 -3.13
CA PRO A 179 -0.35 3.13 -3.06
C PRO A 179 0.09 1.84 -3.78
N TYR A 180 -0.06 0.70 -3.13
CA TYR A 180 0.22 -0.63 -3.68
C TYR A 180 -0.98 -1.55 -3.53
N LEU A 181 -1.30 -2.29 -4.59
CA LEU A 181 -2.30 -3.36 -4.52
C LEU A 181 -1.65 -4.64 -3.96
N PRO A 182 -2.42 -5.49 -3.25
CA PRO A 182 -1.88 -6.75 -2.77
C PRO A 182 -1.55 -7.68 -3.94
N SER A 183 -0.46 -8.42 -3.80
CA SER A 183 -0.07 -9.49 -4.73
C SER A 183 -0.92 -10.74 -4.53
N ARG A 184 -1.35 -11.01 -3.29
CA ARG A 184 -2.26 -12.09 -2.93
C ARG A 184 -3.08 -11.74 -1.69
N CYS A 185 -4.20 -12.41 -1.56
CA CYS A 185 -5.10 -12.29 -0.42
C CYS A 185 -5.42 -13.66 0.14
N GLU A 186 -5.39 -13.79 1.46
CA GLU A 186 -5.70 -15.04 2.17
C GLU A 186 -6.77 -14.79 3.22
N TYR A 187 -7.58 -15.79 3.52
CA TYR A 187 -8.49 -15.75 4.65
C TYR A 187 -7.98 -16.66 5.75
N ARG A 188 -7.66 -16.11 6.92
CA ARG A 188 -7.08 -16.83 8.05
C ARG A 188 -7.76 -16.41 9.34
N SER A 189 -8.24 -17.40 10.09
CA SER A 189 -8.77 -17.20 11.45
C SER A 189 -9.86 -16.14 11.59
N GLY A 190 -10.71 -15.95 10.57
CA GLY A 190 -11.76 -14.93 10.61
C GLY A 190 -11.40 -13.60 9.96
N THR A 191 -10.13 -13.42 9.55
CA THR A 191 -9.60 -12.16 9.02
C THR A 191 -9.08 -12.34 7.60
N VAL A 192 -9.23 -11.32 6.78
CA VAL A 192 -8.63 -11.27 5.45
C VAL A 192 -7.24 -10.65 5.56
N ILE A 193 -6.22 -11.34 5.06
CA ILE A 193 -4.82 -10.92 5.09
C ILE A 193 -4.40 -10.60 3.65
N GLY A 194 -3.94 -9.38 3.43
CA GLY A 194 -3.30 -8.95 2.20
C GLY A 194 -1.79 -9.09 2.29
N HIS A 195 -1.18 -9.61 1.22
CA HIS A 195 0.26 -9.66 1.07
C HIS A 195 0.69 -8.73 -0.05
N PHE A 196 1.76 -7.99 0.15
CA PHE A 196 2.24 -6.97 -0.78
C PHE A 196 3.72 -7.21 -1.05
N ALA A 197 4.10 -7.32 -2.33
CA ALA A 197 5.51 -7.45 -2.74
C ALA A 197 5.98 -6.10 -3.29
N ILE A 198 6.68 -5.32 -2.46
CA ILE A 198 7.08 -3.95 -2.78
C ILE A 198 8.53 -3.96 -3.25
N LYS A 199 8.76 -3.52 -4.50
CA LYS A 199 10.05 -3.62 -5.22
C LYS A 199 10.94 -2.38 -5.16
N TYR A 200 10.45 -1.30 -4.56
CA TYR A 200 11.13 0.01 -4.58
C TYR A 200 11.32 0.49 -3.15
N GLU A 201 12.38 1.26 -2.93
CA GLU A 201 12.67 1.90 -1.64
C GLU A 201 12.92 0.93 -0.48
N GLU A 202 13.38 -0.29 -0.79
CA GLU A 202 13.76 -1.33 0.18
C GLU A 202 15.30 -1.56 0.19
N PRO A 203 16.10 -0.61 0.73
CA PRO A 203 17.56 -0.65 0.65
C PRO A 203 18.16 -1.88 1.34
N ASP A 204 17.51 -2.39 2.39
CA ASP A 204 17.93 -3.58 3.12
C ASP A 204 17.82 -4.87 2.28
N CYS A 205 16.98 -4.86 1.23
CA CYS A 205 16.75 -5.99 0.34
C CYS A 205 17.63 -5.93 -0.93
N VAL A 206 18.57 -4.98 -0.98
CA VAL A 206 19.47 -4.80 -2.14
C VAL A 206 20.71 -5.67 -1.98
N THR A 207 20.79 -6.72 -2.78
CA THR A 207 22.00 -7.52 -3.01
C THR A 207 22.84 -6.93 -4.14
N TYR A 208 24.11 -7.29 -4.21
CA TYR A 208 24.97 -6.87 -5.32
C TYR A 208 26.06 -7.90 -5.62
N TRP A 209 26.58 -7.85 -6.84
CA TRP A 209 27.66 -8.72 -7.28
C TRP A 209 29.03 -8.11 -6.99
N SER A 210 29.93 -8.93 -6.46
CA SER A 210 31.35 -8.62 -6.37
C SER A 210 32.04 -8.64 -7.75
N ARG A 211 33.37 -8.48 -7.78
CA ARG A 211 34.16 -8.56 -9.02
C ARG A 211 34.01 -9.93 -9.68
N TYR A 212 33.86 -9.93 -11.00
CA TYR A 212 33.76 -11.17 -11.77
C TYR A 212 35.11 -11.89 -11.87
N ARG A 213 35.00 -13.22 -11.96
CA ARG A 213 36.09 -14.15 -12.23
C ARG A 213 35.78 -14.87 -13.53
N ASN A 214 36.71 -14.81 -14.47
CA ASN A 214 36.63 -15.61 -15.68
C ASN A 214 37.13 -17.02 -15.38
N ARG A 215 36.26 -18.02 -15.51
CA ARG A 215 36.56 -19.44 -15.30
C ARG A 215 37.03 -20.13 -16.60
N GLY A 216 37.13 -19.40 -17.70
CA GLY A 216 37.52 -19.89 -19.01
C GLY A 216 36.33 -20.43 -19.81
N CYS A 217 36.63 -21.22 -20.84
CA CYS A 217 35.60 -21.89 -21.64
C CYS A 217 34.95 -23.03 -20.85
N THR A 218 33.65 -23.25 -21.03
CA THR A 218 32.94 -24.37 -20.37
C THR A 218 33.46 -25.73 -20.82
N ALA A 219 33.80 -25.85 -22.11
CA ALA A 219 34.49 -26.99 -22.72
C ALA A 219 35.21 -26.53 -23.99
N LYS A 220 36.10 -27.35 -24.55
CA LYS A 220 36.77 -27.05 -25.81
C LYS A 220 35.76 -27.07 -26.96
N GLY A 221 35.62 -25.96 -27.71
CA GLY A 221 34.68 -25.85 -28.83
C GLY A 221 33.24 -25.57 -28.40
N SER A 222 33.00 -25.21 -27.12
CA SER A 222 31.65 -24.94 -26.62
C SER A 222 31.09 -23.61 -27.08
N LYS A 223 31.95 -22.69 -27.52
CA LYS A 223 31.60 -21.29 -27.80
C LYS A 223 30.96 -20.57 -26.60
N LYS A 224 31.20 -21.06 -25.38
CA LYS A 224 30.63 -20.55 -24.13
C LYS A 224 31.72 -20.30 -23.10
N ARG A 225 31.80 -19.06 -22.61
CA ARG A 225 32.69 -18.64 -21.52
C ARG A 225 31.93 -18.62 -20.20
N HIS A 226 32.53 -19.23 -19.17
CA HIS A 226 31.99 -19.29 -17.82
C HIS A 226 32.51 -18.12 -16.98
N ILE A 227 31.60 -17.28 -16.49
CA ILE A 227 31.89 -16.17 -15.59
C ILE A 227 31.24 -16.43 -14.23
N GLU A 228 31.92 -16.09 -13.15
CA GLU A 228 31.43 -16.27 -11.78
C GLU A 228 31.56 -14.96 -10.98
N GLN A 229 30.55 -14.64 -10.16
CA GLN A 229 30.60 -13.53 -9.19
C GLN A 229 30.05 -13.98 -7.84
N HIS A 230 30.69 -13.53 -6.75
CA HIS A 230 30.15 -13.71 -5.40
C HIS A 230 29.01 -12.70 -5.15
N LEU A 231 27.86 -13.19 -4.69
CA LEU A 231 26.67 -12.43 -4.32
C LEU A 231 26.82 -11.93 -2.88
N MET A 232 26.73 -10.61 -2.72
CA MET A 232 26.92 -9.92 -1.44
C MET A 232 25.57 -9.45 -0.90
N ASN A 233 25.53 -9.24 0.42
CA ASN A 233 24.38 -8.71 1.15
C ASN A 233 23.09 -9.55 1.04
N VAL A 234 23.23 -10.89 0.93
CA VAL A 234 22.06 -11.78 0.94
C VAL A 234 21.46 -11.79 2.36
N PRO A 235 20.16 -11.48 2.52
CA PRO A 235 19.53 -11.46 3.84
C PRO A 235 19.60 -12.84 4.53
N VAL A 236 19.74 -12.82 5.85
CA VAL A 236 19.81 -14.05 6.64
C VAL A 236 18.47 -14.81 6.50
N HIS A 237 18.55 -16.12 6.26
CA HIS A 237 17.39 -17.00 6.03
C HIS A 237 16.59 -16.74 4.73
N ALA A 238 17.02 -15.83 3.86
CA ALA A 238 16.41 -15.66 2.55
C ALA A 238 16.74 -16.82 1.60
N ASP A 239 15.88 -17.02 0.60
CA ASP A 239 16.18 -17.93 -0.50
C ASP A 239 17.23 -17.30 -1.42
N TYR A 240 18.49 -17.69 -1.22
CA TYR A 240 19.59 -17.18 -2.02
C TYR A 240 19.43 -17.44 -3.52
N LYS A 241 18.64 -18.45 -3.93
CA LYS A 241 18.40 -18.74 -5.34
C LYS A 241 17.57 -17.64 -5.98
N GLU A 242 16.54 -17.17 -5.29
CA GLU A 242 15.69 -16.07 -5.74
C GLU A 242 16.49 -14.77 -5.88
N PHE A 243 17.31 -14.43 -4.88
CA PHE A 243 18.18 -13.26 -4.97
C PHE A 243 19.18 -13.39 -6.11
N CYS A 244 19.80 -14.55 -6.28
CA CYS A 244 20.76 -14.78 -7.34
C CYS A 244 20.12 -14.70 -8.75
N ALA A 245 18.87 -15.12 -8.91
CA ALA A 245 18.11 -15.01 -10.16
C ALA A 245 17.59 -13.59 -10.46
N THR A 246 17.47 -12.73 -9.45
CA THR A 246 16.85 -11.40 -9.57
C THR A 246 17.80 -10.23 -9.35
N THR A 247 19.02 -10.47 -8.87
CA THR A 247 20.03 -9.41 -8.66
C THR A 247 20.66 -9.04 -10.01
N PRO A 248 20.49 -7.81 -10.49
CA PRO A 248 21.04 -7.41 -11.78
C PRO A 248 22.58 -7.39 -11.74
N ALA A 249 23.21 -7.85 -12.82
CA ALA A 249 24.66 -7.83 -13.00
C ALA A 249 25.05 -7.03 -14.23
N ARG A 250 26.18 -6.33 -14.16
CA ARG A 250 26.74 -5.56 -15.28
C ARG A 250 28.23 -5.79 -15.39
N PHE A 251 28.65 -6.43 -16.47
CA PHE A 251 30.06 -6.69 -16.78
C PHE A 251 30.22 -6.99 -18.27
N LEU A 252 31.44 -6.83 -18.81
CA LEU A 252 31.74 -7.03 -20.24
C LEU A 252 30.81 -6.24 -21.18
N ASN A 253 30.38 -5.04 -20.77
CA ASN A 253 29.42 -4.19 -21.48
C ASN A 253 28.06 -4.86 -21.75
N GLN A 254 27.69 -5.85 -20.93
CA GLN A 254 26.40 -6.51 -20.96
C GLN A 254 25.68 -6.29 -19.62
N GLU A 255 24.35 -6.32 -19.67
CA GLU A 255 23.46 -6.22 -18.51
C GLU A 255 22.63 -7.49 -18.43
N PHE A 256 22.57 -8.06 -17.23
CA PHE A 256 21.84 -9.29 -16.92
C PHE A 256 20.85 -9.00 -15.80
N SER A 257 19.65 -9.56 -15.88
CA SER A 257 18.65 -9.47 -14.82
C SER A 257 19.01 -10.30 -13.58
N GLY A 258 19.90 -11.29 -13.74
CA GLY A 258 20.31 -12.25 -12.72
C GLY A 258 21.38 -13.19 -13.26
N ALA A 259 21.81 -14.14 -12.44
CA ALA A 259 22.69 -15.23 -12.86
C ALA A 259 21.92 -16.34 -13.59
N ASP A 260 22.60 -17.04 -14.51
CA ASP A 260 22.04 -18.23 -15.18
C ASP A 260 21.87 -19.39 -14.19
N SER A 261 22.80 -19.51 -13.24
CA SER A 261 22.75 -20.49 -12.17
C SER A 261 23.48 -20.01 -10.92
N CYS A 262 23.24 -20.69 -9.79
CA CYS A 262 23.67 -20.25 -8.48
C CYS A 262 24.21 -21.42 -7.66
N VAL A 263 25.41 -21.26 -7.11
CA VAL A 263 26.05 -22.27 -6.27
C VAL A 263 26.31 -21.69 -4.89
N LYS A 264 25.84 -22.39 -3.85
CA LYS A 264 26.15 -22.06 -2.45
C LYS A 264 27.38 -22.84 -2.01
N SER A 265 28.33 -22.13 -1.42
CA SER A 265 29.57 -22.69 -0.87
C SER A 265 29.76 -22.22 0.58
N ILE A 266 30.80 -22.72 1.25
CA ILE A 266 31.21 -22.24 2.59
C ILE A 266 31.60 -20.75 2.60
N TRP A 267 31.97 -20.20 1.44
CA TRP A 267 32.39 -18.81 1.28
C TRP A 267 31.27 -17.90 0.81
N GLY A 268 30.03 -18.40 0.77
CA GLY A 268 28.85 -17.66 0.33
C GLY A 268 28.28 -18.15 -1.00
N VAL A 269 27.51 -17.30 -1.66
CA VAL A 269 26.67 -17.64 -2.83
C VAL A 269 27.30 -17.07 -4.09
N TYR A 270 27.48 -17.89 -5.11
CA TYR A 270 28.13 -17.50 -6.36
C TYR A 270 27.14 -17.64 -7.52
N GLY A 271 26.94 -16.55 -8.24
CA GLY A 271 26.23 -16.55 -9.52
C GLY A 271 27.17 -16.98 -10.64
N GLN A 272 26.63 -17.71 -11.61
CA GLN A 272 27.33 -18.18 -12.80
C GLN A 272 26.63 -17.69 -14.06
N TRP A 273 27.41 -17.28 -15.05
CA TRP A 273 26.94 -16.89 -16.38
C TRP A 273 27.69 -17.66 -17.46
N PHE A 274 26.98 -18.03 -18.53
CA PHE A 274 27.51 -18.77 -19.68
C PHE A 274 27.32 -17.98 -20.97
N ILE A 275 28.27 -17.08 -21.22
CA ILE A 275 28.18 -16.07 -22.28
C ILE A 275 28.75 -16.63 -23.58
N ASP A 276 28.15 -16.27 -24.70
CA ASP A 276 28.67 -16.62 -26.03
C ASP A 276 30.04 -15.98 -26.28
N ASP A 277 30.98 -16.82 -26.69
CA ASP A 277 32.35 -16.44 -26.97
C ASP A 277 32.93 -17.36 -28.06
N PRO A 278 33.08 -16.89 -29.31
CA PRO A 278 33.61 -17.68 -30.42
C PRO A 278 35.08 -18.13 -30.26
N SER A 279 35.81 -17.57 -29.28
CA SER A 279 37.18 -18.02 -28.97
C SER A 279 37.19 -19.29 -28.10
N CYS A 280 36.04 -19.63 -27.53
CA CYS A 280 35.71 -20.96 -27.04
C CYS A 280 35.06 -21.79 -28.16
#